data_AF-A0A705J017-F1
#
_entry.id   AF-A0A705J017-F1
#
_cell.length_a   1.000
_cell.length_b   1.000
_cell.length_c   1.000
_cell.angle_alpha   90.00
_cell.angle_beta   90.00
_cell.angle_gamma   90.00
#
_symmetry.space_group_name_H-M   'P 1'
#
loop_
_entity.id
_entity.type
_entity.pdbx_description
1 polymer ?
#
loop_
_entity_poly.entity_id
_entity_poly.type
_entity_poly.pdbx_seq_one_letter_code
_entity_poly.pdbx_strand_id
1 'polypeptide(L)'
;VPAVSQPLADDPAVRDVFRNESVIYRAGGLDSLESWLLRGNGCQWPHSDWHSEQMTTMRHAPGAIRLCWHCDNLLREQFTERLESIAVENTTKWVLSVVCRDLGFDDMHAVTLPELCWWMVRNDLADVLPESAARKALRMPKAIVQSATRESEIVPSVLATSIVQDKAKKVLALRVDPESPESFMLRPKRRRWVNERYTRWVKSQPCACCGKQADDPHHLIGHGQGGMGTKAHDLFVLPLCRTHHNELHADTVAFEEKYGSQLELIFRFIDRALAIGVLA
;
A
#
# COMPACT_ATOMS: atom_id res chain seq x y z
N VAL A 1 -26.05 -26.05 13.81
CA VAL A 1 -26.14 -25.50 12.44
C VAL A 1 -24.78 -25.75 11.80
N PRO A 2 -24.67 -26.38 10.63
CA PRO A 2 -23.37 -26.58 9.99
C PRO A 2 -22.74 -25.22 9.70
N ALA A 3 -21.42 -25.10 9.85
CA ALA A 3 -20.70 -23.90 9.43
C ALA A 3 -21.03 -23.62 7.96
N VAL A 4 -21.44 -22.39 7.66
CA VAL A 4 -21.64 -21.95 6.27
C VAL A 4 -20.35 -22.25 5.51
N SER A 5 -20.47 -22.92 4.37
CA SER A 5 -19.30 -23.20 3.54
C SER A 5 -18.63 -21.87 3.21
N GLN A 6 -17.30 -21.85 3.22
CA GLN A 6 -16.49 -20.69 2.84
C GLN A 6 -15.84 -20.98 1.49
N PRO A 7 -16.54 -20.78 0.34
CA PRO A 7 -16.00 -21.10 -0.98
C PRO A 7 -14.67 -20.42 -1.29
N LEU A 8 -14.40 -19.26 -0.66
CA LEU A 8 -13.17 -18.50 -0.86
C LEU A 8 -11.95 -19.19 -0.24
N ALA A 9 -12.13 -20.04 0.80
CA ALA A 9 -11.05 -20.81 1.40
C ALA A 9 -10.44 -21.81 0.41
N ASP A 10 -11.25 -22.32 -0.51
CA ASP A 10 -10.84 -23.31 -1.51
C ASP A 10 -10.43 -22.68 -2.85
N ASP A 11 -10.61 -21.36 -3.04
CA ASP A 11 -10.30 -20.71 -4.31
C ASP A 11 -8.77 -20.63 -4.52
N PRO A 12 -8.23 -21.30 -5.56
CA PRO A 12 -6.80 -21.30 -5.83
C PRO A 12 -6.24 -19.92 -6.15
N ALA A 13 -7.07 -18.95 -6.54
CA ALA A 13 -6.62 -17.59 -6.85
C ALA A 13 -6.13 -16.81 -5.62
N VAL A 14 -6.58 -17.18 -4.42
CA VAL A 14 -6.25 -16.47 -3.17
C VAL A 14 -5.52 -17.34 -2.15
N ARG A 15 -5.23 -18.60 -2.47
CA ARG A 15 -4.53 -19.53 -1.57
C ARG A 15 -3.21 -18.96 -1.04
N ASP A 16 -2.45 -18.30 -1.89
CA ASP A 16 -1.15 -17.72 -1.52
C ASP A 16 -1.29 -16.49 -0.61
N VAL A 17 -2.45 -15.82 -0.62
CA VAL A 17 -2.75 -14.69 0.28
C VAL A 17 -2.74 -15.16 1.73
N PHE A 18 -3.37 -16.30 2.02
CA PHE A 18 -3.46 -16.83 3.38
C PHE A 18 -2.14 -17.43 3.90
N ARG A 19 -1.15 -17.62 3.01
CA ARG A 19 0.20 -18.05 3.38
C ARG A 19 1.16 -16.87 3.62
N ASN A 20 0.74 -15.65 3.28
CA ASN A 20 1.60 -14.47 3.34
C ASN A 20 1.74 -13.93 4.77
N GLU A 21 2.98 -13.71 5.21
CA GLU A 21 3.29 -13.24 6.57
C GLU A 21 2.69 -11.86 6.88
N SER A 22 2.68 -10.94 5.91
CA SER A 22 2.11 -9.60 6.09
C SER A 22 0.60 -9.65 6.31
N VAL A 23 -0.10 -10.58 5.65
CA VAL A 23 -1.55 -10.80 5.83
C VAL A 23 -1.81 -11.33 7.24
N ILE A 24 -1.03 -12.32 7.68
CA ILE A 24 -1.14 -12.91 9.03
C ILE A 24 -0.86 -11.86 10.10
N TYR A 25 0.18 -11.05 9.91
CA TYR A 25 0.54 -9.96 10.82
C TYR A 25 -0.61 -8.94 10.94
N ARG A 26 -1.16 -8.46 9.82
CA ARG A 26 -2.26 -7.49 9.82
C ARG A 26 -3.57 -8.05 10.36
N ALA A 27 -3.80 -9.35 10.24
CA ALA A 27 -4.97 -10.03 10.84
C ALA A 27 -4.89 -10.15 12.38
N GLY A 28 -3.75 -9.82 12.99
CA GLY A 28 -3.54 -9.87 14.44
C GLY A 28 -2.36 -10.75 14.88
N GLY A 29 -1.62 -11.33 13.94
CA GLY A 29 -0.44 -12.15 14.20
C GLY A 29 -0.76 -13.55 14.73
N LEU A 30 0.30 -14.36 14.92
CA LEU A 30 0.19 -15.75 15.34
C LEU A 30 -0.41 -15.90 16.74
N ASP A 31 -0.19 -14.95 17.65
CA ASP A 31 -0.76 -15.00 19.01
C ASP A 31 -2.31 -14.93 18.98
N SER A 32 -2.85 -14.13 18.06
CA SER A 32 -4.30 -14.07 17.83
C SER A 32 -4.82 -15.36 17.19
N LEU A 33 -4.07 -15.97 16.28
CA LEU A 33 -4.40 -17.27 15.69
C LEU A 33 -4.42 -18.38 16.75
N GLU A 34 -3.42 -18.44 17.63
CA GLU A 34 -3.33 -19.41 18.72
C GLU A 34 -4.51 -19.26 19.69
N SER A 35 -4.83 -18.01 20.06
CA SER A 35 -5.99 -17.70 20.90
C SER A 35 -7.32 -18.11 20.25
N TRP A 36 -7.44 -17.98 18.93
CA TRP A 36 -8.61 -18.43 18.17
C TRP A 36 -8.70 -19.96 18.14
N LEU A 37 -7.58 -20.65 17.90
CA LEU A 37 -7.50 -22.11 17.87
C LEU A 37 -7.89 -22.75 19.21
N LEU A 38 -7.47 -22.17 20.33
CA LEU A 38 -7.79 -22.69 21.65
C LEU A 38 -9.29 -22.70 21.97
N ARG A 39 -10.12 -21.92 21.25
CA ARG A 39 -11.59 -21.92 21.37
C ARG A 39 -12.26 -23.10 20.64
N GLY A 40 -11.54 -23.81 19.78
CA GLY A 40 -12.06 -24.96 19.03
C GLY A 40 -12.33 -26.17 19.92
N ASN A 41 -12.59 -27.34 19.32
CA ASN A 41 -12.80 -28.61 20.04
C ASN A 41 -11.82 -29.71 19.60
N GLY A 42 -11.28 -30.44 20.57
CA GLY A 42 -10.38 -31.58 20.36
C GLY A 42 -8.98 -31.24 19.83
N CYS A 43 -8.16 -32.29 19.73
CA CYS A 43 -6.87 -32.31 19.05
C CYS A 43 -7.08 -32.46 17.54
N GLN A 44 -6.32 -31.73 16.72
CA GLN A 44 -6.44 -31.80 15.25
C GLN A 44 -5.61 -32.92 14.62
N TRP A 45 -4.76 -33.60 15.39
CA TRP A 45 -3.95 -34.72 14.89
C TRP A 45 -4.72 -36.04 14.99
N PRO A 46 -5.07 -36.71 13.87
CA PRO A 46 -5.96 -37.87 13.90
C PRO A 46 -5.24 -39.21 14.09
N HIS A 47 -3.90 -39.24 14.09
CA HIS A 47 -3.11 -40.48 14.04
C HIS A 47 -2.49 -40.88 15.38
N SER A 48 -3.07 -40.42 16.47
CA SER A 48 -2.64 -40.85 17.80
C SER A 48 -3.72 -41.69 18.43
N ASP A 49 -3.34 -42.83 18.98
CA ASP A 49 -4.25 -43.73 19.67
C ASP A 49 -4.69 -43.18 21.04
N TRP A 50 -4.02 -42.13 21.52
CA TRP A 50 -4.31 -41.51 22.81
C TRP A 50 -4.21 -39.98 22.76
N HIS A 51 -5.17 -39.29 23.36
CA HIS A 51 -5.18 -37.84 23.48
C HIS A 51 -5.32 -37.40 24.93
N SER A 52 -4.48 -36.46 25.34
CA SER A 52 -4.61 -35.75 26.62
C SER A 52 -5.77 -34.75 26.59
N GLU A 53 -6.36 -34.46 27.75
CA GLU A 53 -7.37 -33.40 27.91
C GLU A 53 -6.76 -31.99 27.79
N GLN A 54 -5.47 -31.84 28.11
CA GLN A 54 -4.79 -30.56 28.04
C GLN A 54 -4.50 -30.19 26.58
N MET A 55 -5.07 -29.08 26.12
CA MET A 55 -4.89 -28.57 24.77
C MET A 55 -3.77 -27.51 24.73
N THR A 56 -2.93 -27.60 23.70
CA THR A 56 -1.85 -26.65 23.40
C THR A 56 -1.91 -26.23 21.93
N THR A 57 -1.06 -25.28 21.54
CA THR A 57 -0.88 -24.86 20.16
C THR A 57 0.58 -25.03 19.76
N MET A 58 0.80 -25.55 18.55
CA MET A 58 2.13 -25.72 17.96
C MET A 58 2.23 -24.84 16.71
N ARG A 59 3.22 -23.95 16.66
CA ARG A 59 3.50 -23.13 15.47
C ARG A 59 4.12 -24.01 14.39
N HIS A 60 3.58 -23.93 13.18
CA HIS A 60 4.09 -24.60 12.01
C HIS A 60 3.80 -23.71 10.80
N ALA A 61 4.84 -23.28 10.07
CA ALA A 61 4.67 -22.34 8.97
C ALA A 61 3.61 -22.83 7.96
N PRO A 62 2.75 -21.92 7.45
CA PRO A 62 2.68 -20.49 7.74
C PRO A 62 1.85 -20.12 8.99
N GLY A 63 1.35 -21.08 9.78
CA GLY A 63 0.38 -20.84 10.85
C GLY A 63 0.65 -21.57 12.17
N ALA A 64 -0.44 -22.06 12.76
CA ALA A 64 -0.41 -22.83 14.00
C ALA A 64 -1.45 -23.97 13.96
N ILE A 65 -1.22 -24.98 14.78
CA ILE A 65 -2.04 -26.20 14.88
C ILE A 65 -2.46 -26.38 16.32
N ARG A 66 -3.71 -26.76 16.56
CA ARG A 66 -4.19 -27.13 17.89
C ARG A 66 -3.98 -28.61 18.14
N LEU A 67 -3.25 -28.93 19.19
CA LEU A 67 -2.91 -30.29 19.58
C LEU A 67 -3.27 -30.50 21.04
N CYS A 68 -3.40 -31.76 21.47
CA CYS A 68 -3.28 -32.05 22.89
C CYS A 68 -1.80 -32.11 23.29
N TRP A 69 -1.52 -31.94 24.59
CA TRP A 69 -0.16 -31.94 25.13
C TRP A 69 0.67 -33.16 24.69
N HIS A 70 0.04 -34.33 24.55
CA HIS A 70 0.70 -35.54 24.06
C HIS A 70 1.13 -35.43 22.59
N CYS A 71 0.21 -35.05 21.70
CA CYS A 71 0.49 -34.94 20.28
C CYS A 71 1.46 -33.79 19.99
N ASP A 72 1.38 -32.69 20.74
CA ASP A 72 2.35 -31.59 20.67
C ASP A 72 3.77 -32.08 20.96
N ASN A 73 3.97 -32.85 22.02
CA ASN A 73 5.28 -33.43 22.32
C ASN A 73 5.75 -34.47 21.29
N LEU A 74 4.83 -35.25 20.74
CA LEU A 74 5.15 -36.25 19.70
C LEU A 74 5.57 -35.59 18.38
N LEU A 75 4.90 -34.52 18.00
CA LEU A 75 5.04 -33.84 16.70
C LEU A 75 6.01 -32.66 16.74
N ARG A 76 6.55 -32.33 17.92
CA ARG A 76 7.53 -31.27 18.13
C ARG A 76 8.67 -31.42 17.11
N GLU A 77 9.02 -30.31 16.46
CA GLU A 77 10.10 -30.22 15.46
C GLU A 77 9.90 -31.05 14.18
N GLN A 78 8.69 -31.60 13.95
CA GLN A 78 8.37 -32.26 12.69
C GLN A 78 7.83 -31.27 11.65
N PHE A 79 8.30 -31.40 10.40
CA PHE A 79 7.90 -30.55 9.28
C PHE A 79 7.33 -31.40 8.14
N THR A 80 6.11 -31.92 8.34
CA THR A 80 5.45 -32.76 7.34
C THR A 80 4.44 -31.94 6.54
N GLU A 81 4.23 -32.32 5.27
CA GLU A 81 3.24 -31.69 4.39
C GLU A 81 1.81 -31.75 4.99
N ARG A 82 1.54 -32.79 5.80
CA ARG A 82 0.26 -32.93 6.50
C ARG A 82 0.09 -31.90 7.63
N LEU A 83 1.15 -31.63 8.39
CA LEU A 83 1.12 -30.57 9.41
C LEU A 83 0.99 -29.20 8.74
N GLU A 84 1.71 -28.96 7.65
CA GLU A 84 1.56 -27.75 6.85
C GLU A 84 0.12 -27.57 6.37
N SER A 85 -0.51 -28.62 5.84
CA SER A 85 -1.90 -28.57 5.38
C SER A 85 -2.87 -28.16 6.50
N ILE A 86 -2.70 -28.69 7.71
CA ILE A 86 -3.55 -28.33 8.86
C ILE A 86 -3.30 -26.86 9.25
N ALA A 87 -2.05 -26.42 9.29
CA ALA A 87 -1.70 -25.04 9.60
C ALA A 87 -2.28 -24.06 8.57
N VAL A 88 -2.19 -24.37 7.27
CA VAL A 88 -2.76 -23.54 6.18
C VAL A 88 -4.28 -23.46 6.30
N GLU A 89 -4.96 -24.58 6.56
CA GLU A 89 -6.41 -24.61 6.74
C GLU A 89 -6.86 -23.75 7.93
N ASN A 90 -6.14 -23.86 9.06
CA ASN A 90 -6.37 -23.06 10.25
C ASN A 90 -6.17 -21.56 9.96
N THR A 91 -5.04 -21.19 9.35
CA THR A 91 -4.75 -19.79 9.01
C THR A 91 -5.81 -19.23 8.07
N THR A 92 -6.23 -20.00 7.06
CA THR A 92 -7.26 -19.57 6.11
C THR A 92 -8.58 -19.29 6.81
N LYS A 93 -9.08 -20.24 7.62
CA LYS A 93 -10.34 -20.06 8.36
C LYS A 93 -10.27 -18.90 9.34
N TRP A 94 -9.15 -18.77 10.04
CA TRP A 94 -8.94 -17.69 11.00
C TRP A 94 -8.91 -16.32 10.31
N VAL A 95 -8.12 -16.15 9.24
CA VAL A 95 -8.05 -14.88 8.49
C VAL A 95 -9.43 -14.50 7.96
N LEU A 96 -10.19 -15.46 7.41
CA LEU A 96 -11.56 -15.18 6.96
C LEU A 96 -12.48 -14.73 8.12
N SER A 97 -12.36 -15.34 9.31
CA SER A 97 -13.12 -14.90 10.48
C SER A 97 -12.73 -13.48 10.93
N VAL A 98 -11.45 -13.11 10.82
CA VAL A 98 -10.97 -11.76 11.08
C VAL A 98 -11.55 -10.77 10.07
N VAL A 99 -11.54 -11.13 8.78
CA VAL A 99 -12.14 -10.30 7.72
C VAL A 99 -13.63 -10.06 7.98
N CYS A 100 -14.40 -11.10 8.34
CA CYS A 100 -15.82 -10.94 8.71
C CYS A 100 -15.98 -9.94 9.85
N ARG A 101 -15.27 -10.14 10.95
CA ARG A 101 -15.34 -9.30 12.14
C ARG A 101 -14.96 -7.85 11.86
N ASP A 102 -13.87 -7.62 11.15
CA ASP A 102 -13.33 -6.29 10.87
C ASP A 102 -14.21 -5.49 9.89
N LEU A 103 -14.99 -6.20 9.06
CA LEU A 103 -16.01 -5.62 8.17
C LEU A 103 -17.39 -5.51 8.84
N GLY A 104 -17.55 -6.00 10.07
CA GLY A 104 -18.80 -5.92 10.84
C GLY A 104 -19.86 -6.96 10.46
N PHE A 105 -19.45 -8.04 9.80
CA PHE A 105 -20.32 -9.18 9.50
C PHE A 105 -20.40 -10.16 10.67
N ASP A 106 -21.42 -11.02 10.67
CA ASP A 106 -21.54 -12.11 11.63
C ASP A 106 -20.60 -13.29 11.30
N ASP A 107 -20.46 -14.22 12.26
CA ASP A 107 -19.61 -15.41 12.13
C ASP A 107 -20.11 -16.43 11.08
N MET A 108 -21.32 -16.24 10.55
CA MET A 108 -21.92 -17.12 9.54
C MET A 108 -21.77 -16.57 8.12
N HIS A 109 -21.30 -15.33 7.96
CA HIS A 109 -21.13 -14.70 6.66
C HIS A 109 -20.05 -15.40 5.83
N ALA A 110 -20.38 -15.72 4.58
CA ALA A 110 -19.43 -16.25 3.62
C ALA A 110 -18.69 -15.09 2.95
N VAL A 111 -17.41 -14.91 3.28
CA VAL A 111 -16.60 -13.80 2.72
C VAL A 111 -16.47 -13.99 1.21
N THR A 112 -16.79 -12.93 0.48
CA THR A 112 -16.63 -12.86 -0.97
C THR A 112 -15.27 -12.28 -1.36
N LEU A 113 -14.82 -12.56 -2.59
CA LEU A 113 -13.55 -12.01 -3.09
C LEU A 113 -13.49 -10.46 -3.03
N PRO A 114 -14.55 -9.70 -3.41
CA PRO A 114 -14.54 -8.24 -3.26
C PRO A 114 -14.38 -7.77 -1.81
N GLU A 115 -14.98 -8.46 -0.83
CA GLU A 115 -14.86 -8.13 0.59
C GLU A 115 -13.43 -8.39 1.10
N LEU A 116 -12.83 -9.51 0.71
CA LEU A 116 -11.42 -9.78 0.99
C LEU A 116 -10.52 -8.70 0.36
N CYS A 117 -10.71 -8.36 -0.91
CA CYS A 117 -9.95 -7.31 -1.58
C CYS A 117 -10.11 -5.95 -0.88
N TRP A 118 -11.31 -5.61 -0.42
CA TRP A 118 -11.57 -4.38 0.31
C TRP A 118 -10.83 -4.37 1.66
N TRP A 119 -10.88 -5.46 2.41
CA TRP A 119 -10.14 -5.60 3.67
C TRP A 119 -8.63 -5.50 3.43
N MET A 120 -8.09 -6.12 2.37
CA MET A 120 -6.66 -6.03 2.02
C MET A 120 -6.25 -4.59 1.69
N VAL A 121 -7.04 -3.86 0.89
CA VAL A 121 -6.76 -2.46 0.55
C VAL A 121 -6.79 -1.56 1.81
N ARG A 122 -7.78 -1.75 2.70
CA ARG A 122 -7.86 -1.01 3.97
C ARG A 122 -6.67 -1.25 4.90
N ASN A 123 -6.00 -2.40 4.77
CA ASN A 123 -4.86 -2.80 5.59
C ASN A 123 -3.50 -2.64 4.89
N ASP A 124 -3.43 -1.86 3.81
CA ASP A 124 -2.21 -1.62 3.02
C ASP A 124 -1.59 -2.88 2.37
N LEU A 125 -2.40 -3.90 2.07
CA LEU A 125 -1.96 -5.19 1.50
C LEU A 125 -2.31 -5.33 0.01
N ALA A 126 -2.55 -4.22 -0.69
CA ALA A 126 -2.96 -4.23 -2.09
C ALA A 126 -1.88 -4.82 -3.04
N ASP A 127 -0.62 -4.79 -2.63
CA ASP A 127 0.54 -5.34 -3.33
C ASP A 127 0.66 -6.86 -3.20
N VAL A 128 0.12 -7.44 -2.13
CA VAL A 128 0.11 -8.90 -1.88
C VAL A 128 -0.94 -9.62 -2.74
N LEU A 129 -1.90 -8.90 -3.33
CA LEU A 129 -2.98 -9.50 -4.11
C LEU A 129 -2.44 -10.19 -5.38
N PRO A 130 -2.66 -11.50 -5.57
CA PRO A 130 -2.21 -12.22 -6.76
C PRO A 130 -2.86 -11.69 -8.04
N GLU A 131 -2.16 -11.77 -9.18
CA GLU A 131 -2.66 -11.31 -10.49
C GLU A 131 -3.98 -12.02 -10.89
N SER A 132 -4.12 -13.30 -10.55
CA SER A 132 -5.35 -14.06 -10.79
C SER A 132 -6.54 -13.51 -9.99
N ALA A 133 -6.33 -13.17 -8.71
CA ALA A 133 -7.33 -12.56 -7.85
C ALA A 133 -7.64 -11.11 -8.28
N ALA A 134 -6.63 -10.31 -8.62
CA ALA A 134 -6.78 -8.96 -9.13
C ALA A 134 -7.61 -8.92 -10.43
N ARG A 135 -7.35 -9.86 -11.36
CA ARG A 135 -8.15 -10.00 -12.58
C ARG A 135 -9.59 -10.35 -12.30
N LYS A 136 -9.85 -11.33 -11.41
CA LYS A 136 -11.21 -11.67 -10.98
C LYS A 136 -11.92 -10.47 -10.37
N ALA A 137 -11.26 -9.74 -9.46
CA ALA A 137 -11.81 -8.57 -8.80
C ALA A 137 -12.13 -7.43 -9.78
N LEU A 138 -11.26 -7.20 -10.77
CA LEU A 138 -11.46 -6.21 -11.84
C LEU A 138 -12.35 -6.70 -12.98
N ARG A 139 -12.84 -7.95 -12.93
CA ARG A 139 -13.58 -8.63 -14.00
C ARG A 139 -12.83 -8.62 -15.35
N MET A 140 -11.51 -8.74 -15.29
CA MET A 140 -10.65 -8.86 -16.47
C MET A 140 -10.59 -10.32 -16.95
N PRO A 141 -10.36 -10.56 -18.26
CA PRO A 141 -10.15 -11.90 -18.78
C PRO A 141 -8.97 -12.61 -18.09
N LYS A 142 -9.09 -13.93 -17.90
CA LYS A 142 -8.00 -14.77 -17.39
C LYS A 142 -6.78 -14.60 -18.31
N ALA A 143 -5.60 -14.41 -17.72
CA ALA A 143 -4.38 -14.32 -18.49
C ALA A 143 -4.17 -15.63 -19.25
N ILE A 144 -4.06 -15.54 -20.57
CA ILE A 144 -3.68 -16.67 -21.42
C ILE A 144 -2.15 -16.63 -21.48
N VAL A 145 -1.48 -17.52 -20.73
CA VAL A 145 -0.04 -17.71 -20.85
C VAL A 145 0.17 -18.69 -21.99
N GLN A 146 0.41 -18.18 -23.20
CA GLN A 146 0.78 -19.01 -24.34
C GLN A 146 2.25 -19.42 -24.19
N SER A 147 2.53 -20.72 -24.27
CA SER A 147 3.88 -21.28 -24.09
C SER A 147 4.85 -20.89 -25.22
N ALA A 148 4.32 -20.50 -26.38
CA ALA A 148 5.04 -19.91 -27.49
C ALA A 148 4.12 -18.89 -28.20
N THR A 149 4.58 -17.65 -28.30
CA THR A 149 3.91 -16.60 -29.07
C THR A 149 4.89 -16.04 -30.07
N ARG A 150 4.46 -15.84 -31.31
CA ARG A 150 5.23 -15.03 -32.24
C ARG A 150 5.27 -13.60 -31.69
N GLU A 151 6.42 -12.92 -31.71
CA GLU A 151 6.55 -11.58 -31.11
C GLU A 151 5.50 -10.58 -31.59
N SER A 152 5.03 -10.72 -32.84
CA SER A 152 3.97 -9.90 -33.43
C SER A 152 2.57 -10.09 -32.81
N GLU A 153 2.37 -11.13 -32.00
CA GLU A 153 1.10 -11.45 -31.32
C GLU A 153 1.08 -10.95 -29.86
N ILE A 154 2.20 -10.39 -29.38
CA ILE A 154 2.28 -9.80 -28.04
C ILE A 154 1.49 -8.49 -28.04
N VAL A 155 0.29 -8.52 -27.47
CA VAL A 155 -0.49 -7.31 -27.21
C VAL A 155 -0.09 -6.76 -25.84
N PRO A 156 0.50 -5.54 -25.76
CA PRO A 156 0.81 -4.91 -24.48
C PRO A 156 -0.47 -4.75 -23.65
N SER A 157 -0.49 -5.34 -22.45
CA SER A 157 -1.59 -5.18 -21.51
C SER A 157 -1.05 -4.78 -20.14
N VAL A 158 -1.81 -3.94 -19.44
CA VAL A 158 -1.46 -3.52 -18.09
C VAL A 158 -1.80 -4.67 -17.12
N LEU A 159 -0.89 -4.95 -16.19
CA LEU A 159 -1.12 -5.93 -15.13
C LEU A 159 -2.30 -5.50 -14.25
N ALA A 160 -3.18 -6.45 -13.91
CA ALA A 160 -4.34 -6.17 -13.06
C ALA A 160 -3.91 -5.69 -11.67
N THR A 161 -2.83 -6.26 -11.14
CA THR A 161 -2.20 -5.81 -9.88
C THR A 161 -1.79 -4.33 -9.93
N SER A 162 -1.18 -3.87 -11.02
CA SER A 162 -0.82 -2.44 -11.20
C SER A 162 -2.06 -1.54 -11.15
N ILE A 163 -3.16 -1.95 -11.78
CA ILE A 163 -4.42 -1.18 -11.78
C ILE A 163 -5.00 -1.12 -10.36
N VAL A 164 -5.00 -2.24 -9.63
CA VAL A 164 -5.47 -2.29 -8.22
C VAL A 164 -4.59 -1.40 -7.34
N GLN A 165 -3.27 -1.50 -7.45
CA GLN A 165 -2.33 -0.69 -6.67
C GLN A 165 -2.48 0.80 -6.97
N ASP A 166 -2.64 1.20 -8.23
CA ASP A 166 -2.83 2.61 -8.59
C ASP A 166 -4.16 3.15 -8.06
N LYS A 167 -5.23 2.33 -8.06
CA LYS A 167 -6.50 2.69 -7.44
C LYS A 167 -6.39 2.78 -5.91
N ALA A 168 -5.64 1.89 -5.27
CA ALA A 168 -5.36 1.93 -3.84
C ALA A 168 -4.51 3.17 -3.45
N LYS A 169 -3.50 3.52 -4.26
CA LYS A 169 -2.63 4.70 -4.08
C LYS A 169 -3.36 6.03 -4.23
N LYS A 170 -4.50 6.08 -4.94
CA LYS A 170 -5.32 7.30 -5.06
C LYS A 170 -5.97 7.73 -3.75
N VAL A 171 -5.89 6.92 -2.68
CA VAL A 171 -6.08 7.39 -1.31
C VAL A 171 -4.79 8.10 -0.87
N LEU A 172 -4.63 9.35 -1.31
CA LEU A 172 -3.49 10.21 -1.01
C LEU A 172 -3.52 10.58 0.49
N ALA A 173 -2.90 9.76 1.33
CA ALA A 173 -2.38 10.23 2.59
C ALA A 173 -0.99 10.83 2.30
N LEU A 174 -0.79 12.10 2.65
CA LEU A 174 0.56 12.68 2.74
C LEU A 174 1.35 11.83 3.75
N ARG A 175 2.12 10.85 3.27
CA ARG A 175 2.87 9.93 4.14
C ARG A 175 4.02 10.70 4.80
N VAL A 176 3.87 10.98 6.09
CA VAL A 176 4.95 11.46 6.95
C VAL A 176 5.63 10.22 7.52
N ASP A 177 6.86 9.96 7.10
CA ASP A 177 7.70 8.90 7.66
C ASP A 177 8.48 9.49 8.85
N PRO A 178 8.13 9.15 10.11
CA PRO A 178 8.83 9.67 11.28
C PRO A 178 10.27 9.15 11.41
N GLU A 179 10.62 8.08 10.69
CA GLU A 179 11.93 7.42 10.77
C GLU A 179 12.64 7.39 9.41
N SER A 180 12.48 8.46 8.60
CA SER A 180 13.17 8.54 7.30
C SER A 180 14.69 8.36 7.47
N PRO A 181 15.37 7.49 6.69
CA PRO A 181 16.81 7.24 6.88
C PRO A 181 17.67 8.52 6.85
N GLU A 182 17.29 9.50 6.03
CA GLU A 182 17.94 10.79 5.93
C GLU A 182 17.87 11.63 7.22
N SER A 183 16.84 11.47 8.07
CA SER A 183 16.73 12.24 9.33
C SER A 183 17.76 11.83 10.38
N PHE A 184 18.38 10.66 10.24
CA PHE A 184 19.45 10.20 11.13
C PHE A 184 20.86 10.60 10.66
N MET A 185 20.98 11.27 9.50
CA MET A 185 22.28 11.66 8.95
C MET A 185 22.70 13.06 9.43
N LEU A 186 23.98 13.23 9.81
CA LEU A 186 24.54 14.54 10.18
C LEU A 186 24.42 15.58 9.04
N ARG A 187 24.48 15.11 7.78
CA ARG A 187 24.27 15.92 6.57
C ARG A 187 23.32 15.18 5.64
N PRO A 188 22.00 15.38 5.77
CA PRO A 188 21.02 14.69 4.95
C PRO A 188 21.19 15.01 3.46
N LYS A 189 21.11 13.99 2.59
CA LYS A 189 21.01 14.21 1.16
C LYS A 189 19.63 14.79 0.85
N ARG A 190 19.60 16.03 0.37
CA ARG A 190 18.35 16.69 -0.01
C ARG A 190 17.77 16.04 -1.28
N ARG A 191 16.64 15.35 -1.13
CA ARG A 191 15.88 14.81 -2.26
C ARG A 191 14.90 15.88 -2.75
N ARG A 192 15.05 16.33 -4.00
CA ARG A 192 14.10 17.25 -4.63
C ARG A 192 12.76 16.56 -4.79
N TRP A 193 11.71 17.20 -4.29
CA TRP A 193 10.33 16.79 -4.59
C TRP A 193 9.94 17.34 -5.95
N VAL A 194 9.51 16.46 -6.85
CA VAL A 194 9.17 16.76 -8.24
C VAL A 194 7.70 16.41 -8.47
N ASN A 195 6.95 17.33 -9.06
CA ASN A 195 5.56 17.15 -9.42
C ASN A 195 5.24 17.94 -10.69
N GLU A 196 5.30 17.25 -11.83
CA GLU A 196 5.06 17.83 -13.14
C GLU A 196 3.60 18.31 -13.32
N ARG A 197 2.64 17.68 -12.64
CA ARG A 197 1.24 18.11 -12.67
C ARG A 197 1.08 19.45 -11.96
N TYR A 198 1.70 19.59 -10.78
CA TYR A 198 1.70 20.85 -10.04
C TYR A 198 2.37 21.97 -10.84
N THR A 199 3.59 21.76 -11.35
CA THR A 199 4.28 22.79 -12.14
C THR A 199 3.53 23.18 -13.42
N ARG A 200 2.88 22.23 -14.10
CA ARG A 200 1.98 22.54 -15.23
C ARG A 200 0.77 23.36 -14.81
N TRP A 201 0.20 23.09 -13.64
CA TRP A 201 -0.87 23.92 -13.08
C TRP A 201 -0.37 25.32 -12.71
N VAL A 202 0.83 25.46 -12.17
CA VAL A 202 1.44 26.78 -11.88
C VAL A 202 1.59 27.60 -13.16
N LYS A 203 2.02 26.99 -14.27
CA LYS A 203 2.08 27.64 -15.59
C LYS A 203 0.73 28.17 -16.07
N SER A 204 -0.38 27.58 -15.65
CA SER A 204 -1.71 28.07 -16.01
C SER A 204 -2.21 29.23 -15.13
N GLN A 205 -1.50 29.59 -14.07
CA GLN A 205 -1.93 30.64 -13.15
C GLN A 205 -1.56 32.05 -13.64
N PRO A 206 -2.27 33.09 -13.15
CA PRO A 206 -1.85 34.48 -13.30
C PRO A 206 -0.46 34.74 -12.70
N CYS A 207 0.31 35.60 -13.36
CA CYS A 207 1.60 36.09 -12.92
C CYS A 207 1.47 36.77 -11.55
N ALA A 208 2.31 36.37 -10.60
CA ALA A 208 2.31 36.90 -9.24
C ALA A 208 2.55 38.42 -9.17
N CYS A 209 3.22 39.01 -10.17
CA CYS A 209 3.54 40.43 -10.20
C CYS A 209 2.46 41.29 -10.88
N CYS A 210 1.91 40.82 -12.01
CA CYS A 210 1.07 41.66 -12.88
C CYS A 210 -0.26 41.05 -13.28
N GLY A 211 -0.59 39.84 -12.83
CA GLY A 211 -1.86 39.17 -13.11
C GLY A 211 -2.05 38.67 -14.55
N LYS A 212 -1.14 38.96 -15.49
CA LYS A 212 -1.17 38.39 -16.84
C LYS A 212 -0.85 36.89 -16.81
N GLN A 213 -1.21 36.14 -17.85
CA GLN A 213 -0.89 34.70 -17.94
C GLN A 213 0.61 34.44 -17.68
N ALA A 214 0.92 33.52 -16.77
CA ALA A 214 2.29 33.06 -16.56
C ALA A 214 2.79 32.26 -17.76
N ASP A 215 4.10 32.28 -17.97
CA ASP A 215 4.73 31.55 -19.07
C ASP A 215 5.42 30.29 -18.56
N ASP A 216 6.29 30.40 -17.56
CA ASP A 216 6.98 29.24 -16.98
C ASP A 216 6.98 29.32 -15.44
N PRO A 217 6.92 28.16 -14.73
CA PRO A 217 7.09 28.11 -13.29
C PRO A 217 8.51 28.52 -12.89
N HIS A 218 8.63 29.60 -12.14
CA HIS A 218 9.90 30.10 -11.64
C HIS A 218 10.27 29.41 -10.33
N HIS A 219 11.29 28.55 -10.30
CA HIS A 219 11.82 27.98 -9.06
C HIS A 219 12.53 29.03 -8.20
N LEU A 220 12.32 29.00 -6.88
CA LEU A 220 13.04 29.85 -5.93
C LEU A 220 14.57 29.79 -6.14
N ILE A 221 15.22 30.96 -6.28
CA ILE A 221 16.68 31.07 -6.41
C ILE A 221 17.29 31.90 -5.28
N GLY A 222 18.58 31.69 -4.97
CA GLY A 222 19.30 32.50 -3.98
C GLY A 222 19.08 32.14 -2.50
N HIS A 223 18.14 31.24 -2.18
CA HIS A 223 17.80 30.88 -0.77
C HIS A 223 18.32 29.50 -0.34
N GLY A 224 19.37 29.00 -0.98
CA GLY A 224 19.96 27.69 -0.65
C GLY A 224 19.01 26.50 -0.86
N GLN A 225 17.86 26.68 -1.52
CA GLN A 225 16.89 25.61 -1.82
C GLN A 225 17.26 24.77 -3.06
N GLY A 226 18.35 25.14 -3.73
CA GLY A 226 19.00 24.39 -4.81
C GLY A 226 20.51 24.66 -4.81
N GLY A 227 21.27 23.83 -5.53
CA GLY A 227 22.69 24.03 -5.85
C GLY A 227 22.92 24.38 -7.33
N MET A 228 24.19 24.54 -7.72
CA MET A 228 24.58 24.87 -9.10
C MET A 228 23.99 23.87 -10.10
N GLY A 229 23.21 24.38 -11.08
CA GLY A 229 22.56 23.55 -12.10
C GLY A 229 21.36 22.71 -11.61
N THR A 230 20.91 22.90 -10.37
CA THR A 230 19.76 22.18 -9.80
C THR A 230 18.63 23.12 -9.43
N LYS A 231 17.39 22.60 -9.44
CA LYS A 231 16.17 23.35 -9.14
C LYS A 231 15.71 23.08 -7.71
N ALA A 232 15.02 24.04 -7.11
CA ALA A 232 14.31 23.86 -5.85
C ALA A 232 13.21 22.79 -5.98
N HIS A 233 12.59 22.43 -4.85
CA HIS A 233 11.38 21.60 -4.84
C HIS A 233 10.32 22.22 -5.76
N ASP A 234 9.55 21.38 -6.44
CA ASP A 234 8.47 21.86 -7.31
C ASP A 234 7.36 22.57 -6.54
N LEU A 235 7.30 22.42 -5.22
CA LEU A 235 6.45 23.21 -4.35
C LEU A 235 6.87 24.69 -4.27
N PHE A 236 8.16 24.98 -4.42
CA PHE A 236 8.75 26.31 -4.30
C PHE A 236 8.90 26.99 -5.67
N VAL A 237 7.79 27.11 -6.38
CA VAL A 237 7.71 27.79 -7.68
C VAL A 237 6.68 28.91 -7.68
N LEU A 238 6.93 29.93 -8.49
CA LEU A 238 6.01 31.06 -8.73
C LEU A 238 5.51 31.09 -10.16
N PRO A 239 4.24 31.44 -10.40
CA PRO A 239 3.78 31.78 -11.73
C PRO A 239 4.31 33.18 -12.11
N LEU A 240 5.20 33.25 -13.10
CA LEU A 240 5.67 34.53 -13.66
C LEU A 240 5.45 34.55 -15.18
N CYS A 241 5.06 35.70 -15.71
CA CYS A 241 5.11 35.92 -17.15
C CYS A 241 6.58 36.08 -17.61
N ARG A 242 6.85 35.88 -18.90
CA ARG A 242 8.22 35.94 -19.46
C ARG A 242 8.99 37.20 -19.05
N THR A 243 8.33 38.35 -19.06
CA THR A 243 8.95 39.64 -18.69
C THR A 243 9.42 39.64 -17.24
N HIS A 244 8.55 39.32 -16.28
CA HIS A 244 8.91 39.29 -14.86
C HIS A 244 9.86 38.14 -14.53
N HIS A 245 9.75 37.02 -15.23
CA HIS A 245 10.72 35.92 -15.11
C HIS A 245 12.12 36.39 -15.49
N ASN A 246 12.27 37.08 -16.63
CA ASN A 246 13.56 37.62 -17.06
C ASN A 246 14.04 38.77 -16.16
N GLU A 247 13.14 39.63 -15.67
CA GLU A 247 13.45 40.71 -14.71
C GLU A 247 14.06 40.13 -13.42
N LEU A 248 13.48 39.04 -12.89
CA LEU A 248 13.97 38.35 -11.71
C LEU A 248 15.37 37.74 -11.93
N HIS A 249 15.59 37.07 -13.07
CA HIS A 249 16.93 36.52 -13.41
C HIS A 249 17.98 37.59 -13.71
N ALA A 250 17.56 38.79 -14.13
CA ALA A 250 18.47 39.88 -14.42
C ALA A 250 18.99 40.56 -13.13
N ASP A 251 18.08 40.83 -12.19
CA ASP A 251 18.42 41.42 -10.90
C ASP A 251 17.39 41.02 -9.84
N THR A 252 17.76 40.05 -9.00
CA THR A 252 16.88 39.53 -7.96
C THR A 252 16.57 40.59 -6.91
N VAL A 253 17.52 41.48 -6.59
CA VAL A 253 17.36 42.48 -5.52
C VAL A 253 16.38 43.56 -5.98
N ALA A 254 16.60 44.11 -7.17
CA ALA A 254 15.69 45.11 -7.73
C ALA A 254 14.28 44.55 -7.97
N PHE A 255 14.17 43.28 -8.37
CA PHE A 255 12.89 42.60 -8.50
C PHE A 255 12.15 42.50 -7.15
N GLU A 256 12.83 42.02 -6.10
CA GLU A 256 12.22 41.82 -4.79
C GLU A 256 11.85 43.14 -4.11
N GLU A 257 12.63 44.20 -4.30
CA GLU A 257 12.27 45.55 -3.84
C GLU A 257 10.96 46.06 -4.49
N LYS A 258 10.72 45.69 -5.74
CA LYS A 258 9.58 46.18 -6.53
C LYS A 258 8.30 45.37 -6.34
N TYR A 259 8.40 44.04 -6.20
CA TYR A 259 7.22 43.15 -6.17
C TYR A 259 7.06 42.37 -4.86
N GLY A 260 8.02 42.47 -3.94
CA GLY A 260 8.09 41.67 -2.72
C GLY A 260 9.06 40.47 -2.86
N SER A 261 9.52 39.95 -1.71
CA SER A 261 10.50 38.86 -1.69
C SER A 261 9.97 37.59 -2.36
N GLN A 262 10.85 36.81 -3.00
CA GLN A 262 10.45 35.52 -3.57
C GLN A 262 9.79 34.59 -2.53
N LEU A 263 10.30 34.60 -1.29
CA LEU A 263 9.78 33.78 -0.20
C LEU A 263 8.33 34.15 0.15
N GLU A 264 8.03 35.44 0.24
CA GLU A 264 6.68 35.93 0.54
C GLU A 264 5.70 35.63 -0.60
N LEU A 265 6.13 35.87 -1.85
CA LEU A 265 5.32 35.54 -3.02
C LEU A 265 5.02 34.04 -3.07
N ILE A 266 6.01 33.18 -2.78
CA ILE A 266 5.85 31.72 -2.78
C ILE A 266 4.92 31.28 -1.67
N PHE A 267 5.09 31.82 -0.47
CA PHE A 267 4.24 31.51 0.67
C PHE A 267 2.77 31.81 0.36
N ARG A 268 2.46 33.00 -0.15
CA ARG A 268 1.10 33.39 -0.56
C ARG A 268 0.55 32.49 -1.66
N PHE A 269 1.40 32.07 -2.60
CA PHE A 269 0.98 31.21 -3.70
C PHE A 269 0.70 29.77 -3.24
N ILE A 270 1.53 29.21 -2.34
CA ILE A 270 1.32 27.90 -1.72
C ILE A 270 0.05 27.92 -0.87
N ASP A 271 -0.14 28.96 -0.05
CA ASP A 271 -1.34 29.14 0.77
C ASP A 271 -2.61 29.13 -0.11
N ARG A 272 -2.60 29.90 -1.21
CA ARG A 272 -3.69 29.87 -2.19
C ARG A 272 -3.90 28.47 -2.78
N ALA A 273 -2.83 27.77 -3.17
CA ALA A 273 -2.93 26.43 -3.76
C ALA A 273 -3.55 25.42 -2.79
N LEU A 274 -3.22 25.51 -1.51
CA LEU A 274 -3.84 24.71 -0.44
C LEU A 274 -5.31 25.11 -0.24
N ALA A 275 -5.60 26.42 -0.10
CA ALA A 275 -6.94 26.93 0.17
C ALA A 275 -7.97 26.57 -0.92
N ILE A 276 -7.54 26.46 -2.18
CA ILE A 276 -8.42 26.08 -3.31
C ILE A 276 -8.37 24.58 -3.65
N GLY A 277 -7.69 23.76 -2.84
CA GLY A 277 -7.67 22.30 -2.99
C GLY A 277 -6.84 21.77 -4.17
N VAL A 278 -5.88 22.55 -4.68
CA VAL A 278 -4.96 22.08 -5.72
C VAL A 278 -3.93 21.11 -5.15
N LEU A 279 -3.53 21.35 -3.89
CA LEU A 279 -2.73 20.44 -3.09
C LEU A 279 -3.64 19.86 -2.01
N ALA A 280 -4.19 18.67 -2.25
CA ALA A 280 -5.12 17.95 -1.38
C ALA A 280 -4.84 16.45 -1.43
#